data_AF-A0A1G1T7P6-F1
#
_entry.id   AF-A0A1G1T7P6-F1
#
_cell.length_a   1.000
_cell.length_b   1.000
_cell.length_c   1.000
_cell.angle_alpha   90.00
_cell.angle_beta   90.00
_cell.angle_gamma   90.00
#
_symmetry.space_group_name_H-M   'P 1'
#
loop_
_entity.id
_entity.type
_entity.pdbx_description
1 polymer ?
#
loop_
_entity_poly.entity_id
_entity_poly.type
_entity_poly.pdbx_seq_one_letter_code
_entity_poly.pdbx_strand_id
1 'polypeptide(L)'
;MMSRATTLTRALAERIQFNEAQFIAVKQLHLNMLTERRDLEILLNGASAEERDTQLSWAQQRYESELMFLLKPQQLVAYQALRTNLTAHRVK
;
A
#
# COMPACT_ATOMS: atom_id res chain seq x y z
N MET A 1 -0.94 7.41 -13.30
CA MET A 1 -0.67 7.14 -11.86
C MET A 1 -1.71 7.78 -10.94
N MET A 2 -2.06 9.07 -11.11
CA MET A 2 -3.06 9.76 -10.29
C MET A 2 -4.46 9.10 -10.25
N SER A 3 -4.95 8.61 -11.40
CA SER A 3 -6.23 7.89 -11.47
C SER A 3 -6.18 6.60 -10.65
N ARG A 4 -5.11 5.80 -10.82
CA ARG A 4 -4.88 4.55 -10.08
C ARG A 4 -4.75 4.80 -8.57
N ALA A 5 -4.01 5.82 -8.15
CA ALA A 5 -3.92 6.22 -6.75
C ALA A 5 -5.31 6.56 -6.18
N THR A 6 -6.09 7.36 -6.92
CA THR A 6 -7.46 7.72 -6.52
C THR A 6 -8.37 6.49 -6.41
N THR A 7 -8.31 5.54 -7.35
CA THR A 7 -9.09 4.30 -7.31
C THR A 7 -8.72 3.45 -6.08
N LEU A 8 -7.43 3.29 -5.80
CA LEU A 8 -6.96 2.55 -4.62
C LEU A 8 -7.45 3.20 -3.33
N THR A 9 -7.37 4.53 -3.23
CA THR A 9 -7.83 5.25 -2.04
C THR A 9 -9.33 5.10 -1.85
N ARG A 10 -10.13 5.19 -2.93
CA ARG A 10 -11.58 4.97 -2.86
C ARG A 10 -11.92 3.56 -2.38
N ALA A 11 -11.29 2.54 -2.98
CA ALA A 11 -11.51 1.15 -2.58
C ALA A 11 -11.13 0.88 -1.12
N LEU A 12 -10.11 1.56 -0.60
CA LEU A 12 -9.72 1.45 0.81
C LEU A 12 -10.67 2.24 1.73
N ALA A 13 -11.08 3.43 1.31
CA ALA A 13 -12.01 4.30 2.04
C ALA A 13 -13.39 3.65 2.22
N GLU A 14 -13.87 2.87 1.25
CA GLU A 14 -15.10 2.08 1.34
C GLU A 14 -15.09 1.12 2.55
N ARG A 15 -13.92 0.66 2.98
CA ARG A 15 -13.75 -0.31 4.07
C ARG A 15 -13.31 0.31 5.39
N ILE A 16 -12.49 1.36 5.35
CA ILE A 16 -11.78 1.91 6.51
C ILE A 16 -12.30 3.31 6.91
N GLN A 17 -13.28 3.86 6.17
CA GLN A 17 -13.99 5.10 6.49
C GLN A 17 -13.04 6.25 6.86
N PHE A 18 -12.39 6.82 5.84
CA PHE A 18 -11.48 7.95 6.01
C PHE A 18 -12.22 9.28 6.18
N ASN A 19 -11.65 10.18 6.97
CA ASN A 19 -11.97 11.59 6.84
C ASN A 19 -11.22 12.21 5.65
N GLU A 20 -11.52 13.47 5.33
CA GLU A 20 -10.94 14.15 4.16
C GLU A 20 -9.41 14.27 4.23
N ALA A 21 -8.85 14.65 5.38
CA ALA A 21 -7.41 14.76 5.56
C ALA A 21 -6.70 13.41 5.36
N GLN A 22 -7.28 12.34 5.91
CA GLN A 22 -6.80 10.97 5.71
C GLN A 22 -6.91 10.54 4.25
N PHE A 23 -8.00 10.87 3.57
CA PHE A 23 -8.18 10.55 2.16
C PHE A 23 -7.08 11.17 1.30
N ILE A 24 -6.77 12.45 1.52
CA ILE A 24 -5.70 13.15 0.79
C ILE A 24 -4.34 12.53 1.09
N ALA A 25 -4.02 12.30 2.37
CA ALA A 25 -2.75 11.72 2.80
C ALA A 25 -2.54 10.30 2.24
N VAL A 26 -3.56 9.45 2.32
CA VAL A 26 -3.51 8.08 1.80
C VAL A 26 -3.42 8.06 0.27
N LYS A 27 -4.10 8.99 -0.43
CA LYS A 27 -3.95 9.14 -1.87
C LYS A 27 -2.52 9.52 -2.28
N GLN A 28 -1.91 10.45 -1.55
CA GLN A 28 -0.52 10.82 -1.78
C GLN A 28 0.41 9.63 -1.50
N LEU A 29 0.16 8.89 -0.43
CA LEU A 29 0.91 7.68 -0.09
C LEU A 29 0.81 6.62 -1.20
N HIS A 30 -0.38 6.37 -1.75
CA HIS A 30 -0.54 5.45 -2.88
C HIS A 30 0.18 5.93 -4.14
N LEU A 31 0.18 7.24 -4.40
CA LEU A 31 0.93 7.79 -5.51
C LEU A 31 2.43 7.54 -5.34
N ASN A 32 2.97 7.84 -4.14
CA ASN A 32 4.38 7.61 -3.82
C ASN A 32 4.74 6.13 -3.99
N MET A 33 3.95 5.21 -3.43
CA MET A 33 4.14 3.77 -3.57
C MET A 33 4.13 3.31 -5.04
N LEU A 34 3.21 3.83 -5.87
CA LEU A 34 3.15 3.47 -7.30
C LEU A 34 4.36 4.00 -8.07
N THR A 35 4.85 5.19 -7.72
CA THR A 35 6.06 5.78 -8.32
C THR A 35 7.30 5.01 -7.89
N GLU A 36 7.49 4.80 -6.59
CA GLU A 36 8.62 4.05 -6.04
C GLU A 36 8.70 2.64 -6.64
N ARG A 37 7.58 1.95 -6.75
CA ARG A 37 7.54 0.63 -7.39
C ARG A 37 8.00 0.68 -8.85
N ARG A 38 7.55 1.67 -9.62
CA ARG A 38 7.99 1.84 -11.02
C ARG A 38 9.49 2.11 -11.09
N ASP A 39 9.99 2.96 -10.21
CA ASP A 39 11.41 3.32 -10.19
C ASP A 39 12.27 2.12 -9.79
N LEU A 40 11.81 1.30 -8.83
CA LEU A 40 12.45 0.02 -8.48
C LEU A 40 12.41 -0.98 -9.64
N GLU A 41 11.31 -1.07 -10.38
CA GLU A 41 11.21 -1.93 -11.56
C GLU A 41 12.25 -1.55 -12.63
N ILE A 42 12.53 -0.25 -12.79
CA ILE A 42 13.57 0.25 -13.71
C ILE A 42 14.98 0.02 -13.15
N LEU A 43 15.21 0.37 -11.88
CA LEU A 43 16.51 0.29 -11.21
C LEU A 43 17.01 -1.17 -11.10
N LEU A 44 16.10 -2.10 -10.85
CA LEU A 44 16.39 -3.52 -10.66
C LEU A 44 16.30 -4.32 -11.97
N ASN A 45 16.28 -3.62 -13.10
CA ASN A 45 16.38 -4.25 -14.41
C ASN A 45 17.79 -4.85 -14.58
N GLY A 46 17.87 -6.18 -14.64
CA GLY A 46 19.14 -6.92 -14.63
C GLY A 46 19.64 -7.37 -13.25
N ALA A 47 18.97 -6.96 -12.16
CA ALA A 47 19.25 -7.50 -10.82
C ALA A 47 18.79 -8.96 -10.69
N SER A 48 19.36 -9.68 -9.74
CA SER A 48 18.92 -11.04 -9.40
C SER A 48 17.47 -11.05 -8.89
N ALA A 49 16.82 -12.21 -8.96
CA ALA A 49 15.46 -12.35 -8.45
C ALA A 49 15.38 -12.08 -6.93
N GLU A 50 16.39 -12.51 -6.18
CA GLU A 50 16.48 -12.32 -4.72
C GLU A 50 16.63 -10.86 -4.32
N GLU A 51 17.51 -10.11 -5.00
CA GLU A 51 17.65 -8.67 -4.78
C GLU A 51 16.36 -7.93 -5.12
N ARG A 52 15.71 -8.32 -6.23
CA ARG A 52 14.44 -7.72 -6.64
C ARG A 52 13.35 -7.94 -5.58
N ASP A 53 13.20 -9.18 -5.11
CA ASP A 53 12.21 -9.53 -4.11
C ASP A 53 12.47 -8.79 -2.79
N THR A 54 13.74 -8.75 -2.36
CA THR A 54 14.16 -8.03 -1.16
C THR A 54 13.75 -6.56 -1.25
N GLN A 55 14.16 -5.83 -2.29
CA GLN A 55 13.87 -4.40 -2.41
C GLN A 55 12.37 -4.10 -2.51
N LEU A 56 11.62 -4.93 -3.22
CA LEU A 56 10.16 -4.79 -3.30
C LEU A 56 9.49 -5.05 -1.95
N SER A 57 9.98 -6.02 -1.17
CA SER A 57 9.51 -6.28 0.20
C SER A 57 9.76 -5.09 1.12
N TRP A 58 10.96 -4.49 1.08
CA TRP A 58 11.27 -3.29 1.87
C TRP A 58 10.36 -2.10 1.52
N ALA A 59 10.13 -1.85 0.23
CA ALA A 59 9.23 -0.78 -0.21
C ALA A 59 7.79 -1.02 0.27
N GLN A 60 7.31 -2.27 0.17
CA GLN A 60 5.99 -2.68 0.66
C GLN A 60 5.87 -2.48 2.18
N GLN A 61 6.88 -2.87 2.96
CA GLN A 61 6.90 -2.71 4.41
C GLN A 61 6.86 -1.23 4.83
N ARG A 62 7.63 -0.37 4.14
CA ARG A 62 7.61 1.08 4.39
C ARG A 62 6.22 1.67 4.13
N TYR A 63 5.63 1.35 2.99
CA TYR A 63 4.27 1.77 2.65
C TYR A 63 3.25 1.33 3.71
N GLU A 64 3.33 0.08 4.18
CA GLU A 64 2.43 -0.42 5.22
C GLU A 64 2.61 0.30 6.55
N SER A 65 3.85 0.56 6.95
CA SER A 65 4.18 1.30 8.17
C SER A 65 3.58 2.71 8.11
N GLU A 66 3.84 3.46 7.05
CA GLU A 66 3.30 4.81 6.87
C GLU A 66 1.77 4.83 6.84
N LEU A 67 1.14 3.86 6.17
CA LEU A 67 -0.30 3.74 6.18
C LEU A 67 -0.82 3.51 7.60
N MET A 68 -0.18 2.64 8.39
CA MET A 68 -0.57 2.39 9.77
C MET A 68 -0.47 3.65 10.65
N PHE A 69 0.52 4.52 10.41
CA PHE A 69 0.63 5.81 11.10
C PHE A 69 -0.50 6.80 10.76
N LEU A 70 -1.10 6.71 9.57
CA LEU A 70 -2.21 7.58 9.14
C LEU A 70 -3.58 7.14 9.68
N LEU A 71 -3.68 5.90 10.17
CA LEU A 71 -4.95 5.31 10.61
C LEU A 71 -5.15 5.46 12.12
N LYS A 72 -6.41 5.70 12.51
CA LYS A 72 -6.82 5.64 13.91
C LYS A 72 -6.88 4.17 14.39
N PRO A 73 -6.84 3.90 15.70
CA PRO A 73 -6.89 2.53 16.24
C PRO A 73 -8.05 1.68 15.69
N GLN A 74 -9.27 2.22 15.59
CA GLN A 74 -10.43 1.50 15.03
C GLN A 74 -10.25 1.17 13.54
N GLN A 75 -9.63 2.08 12.79
CA GLN A 75 -9.33 1.92 11.37
C GLN A 75 -8.22 0.88 11.14
N LEU A 76 -7.25 0.79 12.06
CA LEU A 76 -6.21 -0.24 12.04
C LEU A 76 -6.80 -1.64 12.20
N VAL A 77 -7.81 -1.82 13.06
CA VAL A 77 -8.51 -3.12 13.21
C VAL A 77 -9.19 -3.50 11.90
N ALA A 78 -9.90 -2.57 11.26
CA ALA A 78 -10.53 -2.81 9.96
C ALA A 78 -9.49 -3.14 8.86
N TYR A 79 -8.34 -2.44 8.88
CA TYR A 79 -7.23 -2.71 7.96
C TYR A 79 -6.64 -4.10 8.16
N GLN A 80 -6.39 -4.51 9.40
CA GLN A 80 -5.85 -5.83 9.72
C GLN A 80 -6.82 -6.95 9.32
N ALA A 81 -8.13 -6.78 9.60
CA ALA A 81 -9.15 -7.73 9.16
C ALA A 81 -9.18 -7.88 7.63
N LEU A 82 -9.06 -6.76 6.90
CA LEU A 82 -8.96 -6.78 5.45
C LEU A 82 -7.72 -7.55 4.97
N ARG A 83 -6.56 -7.31 5.57
CA ARG A 83 -5.31 -8.01 5.23
C ARG A 83 -5.43 -9.51 5.47
N THR A 84 -5.93 -9.93 6.63
CA THR A 84 -6.09 -11.35 6.96
C THR A 84 -6.98 -12.07 5.95
N ASN A 85 -8.08 -11.46 5.51
CA ASN A 85 -8.95 -12.04 4.49
C ASN A 85 -8.26 -12.21 3.13
N LEU A 86 -7.43 -11.24 2.73
CA LEU A 86 -6.67 -11.31 1.48
C LEU A 86 -5.55 -12.36 1.54
N THR A 87 -4.85 -12.48 2.66
CA THR A 87 -3.81 -13.51 2.85
C THR A 87 -4.44 -14.90 2.96
N ALA A 88 -5.56 -15.05 3.67
CA ALA A 88 -6.26 -16.33 3.79
C ALA A 88 -6.77 -16.86 2.45
N HIS A 89 -7.15 -15.98 1.52
CA HIS A 89 -7.52 -16.37 0.15
C HIS A 89 -6.33 -16.80 -0.73
N ARG A 90 -5.10 -16.42 -0.38
CA ARG A 90 -3.90 -16.80 -1.14
C ARG A 90 -3.26 -18.11 -0.69
N VAL A 91 -3.72 -18.69 0.43
CA VAL A 91 -3.13 -19.89 1.07
C VAL A 91 -4.06 -21.12 0.92
N LYS A 92 -4.98 -21.10 -0.04
CA LYS A 92 -5.82 -22.26 -0.40
C LYS A 92 -5.49 -22.78 -1.79
#